data_AF-A0AAJ7JBT9-F1
#
_entry.id   AF-A0AAJ7JBT9-F1
#
_cell.length_a   1.000
_cell.length_b   1.000
_cell.length_c   1.000
_cell.angle_alpha   90.00
_cell.angle_beta   90.00
_cell.angle_gamma   90.00
#
_symmetry.space_group_name_H-M   'P 1'
#
loop_
_entity.id
_entity.type
_entity.pdbx_description
1 polymer ?
#
loop_
_entity_poly.entity_id
_entity_poly.type
_entity_poly.pdbx_seq_one_letter_code
_entity_poly.pdbx_strand_id
1 'polypeptide(L)'
;MIKMISPVFFNDDNLLQQLNDNWTSIAPFLLDFYDTIPLSQQRSVAQKIRRYVLGSNKINGTDSSLRPLIPMFGDRIFRLGIEKAARLQAERNESPVWTYYFNYRANRSASEFFSGGSIRNMGVCHCDDLFLWTRTVKSRDKKMQQILSDIYLSFVIQG
;
A
#
# COMPACT_ATOMS: atom_id res chain seq x y z
N MET A 1 9.44 6.76 -1.12
CA MET A 1 9.31 5.29 -0.94
C MET A 1 7.84 5.02 -0.71
N ILE A 2 7.12 4.54 -1.73
CA ILE A 2 5.66 4.37 -1.69
C ILE A 2 5.34 3.26 -0.69
N LYS A 3 4.55 3.59 0.34
CA LYS A 3 3.98 2.64 1.29
C LYS A 3 2.46 2.81 1.16
N MET A 4 1.79 1.89 0.48
CA MET A 4 0.32 1.83 0.40
C MET A 4 -0.08 0.41 0.78
N ILE A 5 -0.73 0.25 1.92
CA ILE A 5 -1.13 -1.06 2.46
C ILE A 5 -2.49 -0.89 3.10
N SER A 6 -3.28 -1.95 3.09
CA SER A 6 -4.39 -2.17 4.00
C SER A 6 -3.85 -2.88 5.25
N PRO A 7 -3.62 -2.19 6.38
CA PRO A 7 -2.88 -2.71 7.55
C PRO A 7 -3.73 -3.60 8.46
N VAL A 8 -4.75 -4.27 7.91
CA VAL A 8 -5.79 -4.95 8.69
C VAL A 8 -5.21 -6.03 9.61
N PHE A 9 -4.14 -6.72 9.21
CA PHE A 9 -3.56 -7.80 10.00
C PHE A 9 -2.24 -7.47 10.73
N PHE A 10 -1.67 -6.28 10.53
CA PHE A 10 -0.34 -5.96 11.09
C PHE A 10 -0.32 -5.71 12.60
N ASN A 11 -1.49 -5.57 13.23
CA ASN A 11 -1.63 -5.43 14.67
C ASN A 11 -2.26 -6.68 15.31
N ASP A 12 -2.35 -7.79 14.57
CA ASP A 12 -2.86 -9.07 15.07
C ASP A 12 -1.74 -10.11 15.04
N ASP A 13 -1.19 -10.43 16.20
CA ASP A 13 -0.09 -11.39 16.33
C ASP A 13 -0.49 -12.82 15.88
N ASN A 14 -1.76 -13.20 16.00
CA ASN A 14 -2.24 -14.51 15.54
C ASN A 14 -2.24 -14.55 14.01
N LEU A 15 -2.67 -13.48 13.34
CA LEU A 15 -2.63 -13.40 11.88
C LEU A 15 -1.20 -13.33 11.36
N LEU A 16 -0.30 -12.62 12.05
CA LEU A 16 1.12 -12.58 11.70
C LEU A 16 1.78 -13.94 11.84
N GLN A 17 1.45 -14.69 12.89
CA GLN A 17 1.92 -16.06 13.08
C GLN A 17 1.39 -16.99 11.97
N GLN A 18 0.10 -16.90 11.64
CA GLN A 18 -0.47 -17.67 10.52
C GLN A 18 0.20 -17.34 9.19
N LEU A 19 0.45 -16.06 8.92
CA LEU A 19 1.18 -15.61 7.73
C LEU A 19 2.63 -16.11 7.71
N ASN A 20 3.29 -16.15 8.87
CA ASN A 20 4.63 -16.69 9.01
C ASN A 20 4.68 -18.17 8.64
N ASP A 21 3.78 -18.96 9.21
CA ASP A 21 3.82 -20.42 9.16
C ASP A 21 3.26 -20.97 7.84
N ASN A 22 2.27 -20.29 7.27
CA ASN A 22 1.56 -20.74 6.07
C ASN A 22 1.87 -19.87 4.83
N TRP A 23 3.02 -19.19 4.82
CA TRP A 23 3.38 -18.22 3.78
C TRP A 23 3.16 -18.72 2.35
N THR A 24 3.60 -19.94 2.02
CA THR A 24 3.50 -20.45 0.64
C THR A 24 2.07 -20.73 0.19
N SER A 25 1.15 -20.89 1.13
CA SER A 25 -0.27 -21.12 0.86
C SER A 25 -1.04 -19.79 0.83
N ILE A 26 -0.64 -18.81 1.64
CA ILE A 26 -1.33 -17.51 1.77
C ILE A 26 -0.85 -16.51 0.73
N ALA A 27 0.47 -16.44 0.47
CA ALA A 27 1.07 -15.44 -0.41
C ALA A 27 0.45 -15.37 -1.82
N PRO A 28 0.06 -16.49 -2.49
CA PRO A 28 -0.59 -16.42 -3.80
C PRO A 28 -1.86 -15.58 -3.81
N PHE A 29 -2.69 -15.67 -2.76
CA PHE A 29 -3.90 -14.87 -2.64
C PHE A 29 -3.57 -13.45 -2.17
N LEU A 30 -2.72 -13.33 -1.16
CA LEU A 30 -2.40 -12.05 -0.53
C LEU A 30 -1.63 -11.11 -1.46
N LEU A 31 -0.83 -11.66 -2.38
CA LEU A 31 -0.08 -10.92 -3.39
C LEU A 31 -0.69 -11.07 -4.79
N ASP A 32 -1.95 -11.50 -4.87
CA ASP A 32 -2.74 -11.53 -6.11
C ASP A 32 -2.03 -12.22 -7.29
N PHE A 33 -1.39 -13.37 -7.03
CA PHE A 33 -0.78 -14.19 -8.08
C PHE A 33 -1.36 -15.60 -8.20
N TYR A 34 -2.38 -15.93 -7.42
CA TYR A 34 -3.03 -17.24 -7.48
C TYR A 34 -3.53 -17.57 -8.90
N ASP A 35 -4.28 -16.66 -9.53
CA ASP A 35 -4.88 -16.87 -10.85
C ASP A 35 -4.01 -16.35 -12.01
N THR A 36 -2.80 -15.85 -11.74
CA THR A 36 -1.94 -15.24 -12.79
C THR A 36 -0.70 -16.06 -13.13
N ILE A 37 -0.39 -17.09 -12.36
CA ILE A 37 0.68 -18.05 -12.66
C ILE A 37 0.24 -19.50 -12.42
N PRO A 38 0.84 -20.50 -13.10
CA PRO A 38 0.50 -21.90 -12.88
C PRO A 38 0.69 -22.35 -11.43
N LEU A 39 -0.21 -23.22 -10.95
CA LEU A 39 -0.17 -23.79 -9.59
C LEU A 39 1.20 -24.41 -9.24
N SER A 40 1.83 -25.07 -10.21
CA SER A 40 3.17 -25.68 -10.07
C SER A 40 4.27 -24.66 -9.75
N GLN A 41 4.08 -23.38 -10.07
CA GLN A 41 5.05 -22.31 -9.85
C GLN A 41 4.79 -21.50 -8.57
N GLN A 42 3.54 -21.48 -8.07
CA GLN A 42 3.12 -20.63 -6.95
C GLN A 42 4.00 -20.79 -5.71
N ARG A 43 4.32 -22.02 -5.31
CA ARG A 43 5.18 -22.29 -4.14
C ARG A 43 6.58 -21.71 -4.31
N SER A 44 7.19 -21.93 -5.48
CA SER A 44 8.55 -21.46 -5.80
C SER A 44 8.61 -19.92 -5.82
N VAL A 45 7.62 -19.27 -6.44
CA VAL A 45 7.49 -17.81 -6.48
C VAL A 45 7.28 -17.24 -5.08
N ALA A 46 6.36 -17.79 -4.29
CA ALA A 46 6.14 -17.38 -2.90
C ALA A 46 7.44 -17.44 -2.07
N GLN A 47 8.21 -18.52 -2.20
CA GLN A 47 9.48 -18.67 -1.51
C GLN A 47 10.55 -17.66 -1.97
N LYS A 48 10.62 -17.38 -3.28
CA LYS A 48 11.53 -16.35 -3.82
C LYS A 48 11.19 -14.97 -3.25
N ILE A 49 9.90 -14.61 -3.22
CA ILE A 49 9.44 -13.34 -2.63
C ILE A 49 9.81 -13.27 -1.15
N ARG A 50 9.53 -14.33 -0.37
CA ARG A 50 9.86 -14.36 1.06
C ARG A 50 11.35 -14.13 1.30
N ARG A 51 12.21 -14.86 0.57
CA ARG A 51 13.67 -14.72 0.69
C ARG A 51 14.15 -13.33 0.30
N TYR A 52 13.58 -12.75 -0.76
CA TYR A 52 13.93 -11.41 -1.20
C TYR A 52 13.55 -10.33 -0.17
N VAL A 53 12.38 -10.45 0.44
CA VAL A 53 11.82 -9.42 1.33
C VAL A 53 12.31 -9.58 2.77
N LEU A 54 12.37 -10.81 3.27
CA LEU A 54 12.64 -11.12 4.68
C LEU A 54 13.93 -11.90 4.92
N GLY A 55 14.54 -12.47 3.88
CA GLY A 55 15.64 -13.42 4.05
C GLY A 55 15.21 -14.62 4.90
N SER A 56 15.88 -14.83 6.03
CA SER A 56 15.57 -15.86 7.03
C SER A 56 14.74 -15.34 8.21
N ASN A 57 14.34 -14.06 8.21
CA ASN A 57 13.59 -13.47 9.32
C ASN A 57 12.17 -14.02 9.41
N LYS A 58 11.66 -14.10 10.65
CA LYS A 58 10.26 -14.44 10.94
C LYS A 58 9.36 -13.23 10.74
N ILE A 59 8.11 -13.48 10.37
CA ILE A 59 7.04 -12.48 10.39
C ILE A 59 6.47 -12.44 11.81
N ASN A 60 6.48 -11.25 12.41
CA ASN A 60 5.93 -10.94 13.73
C ASN A 60 5.61 -9.43 13.83
N GLY A 61 5.06 -9.00 14.97
CA GLY A 61 4.63 -7.62 15.21
C GLY A 61 5.76 -6.59 15.34
N THR A 62 7.05 -6.96 15.26
CA THR A 62 8.15 -6.00 15.39
C THR A 62 8.30 -5.09 14.16
N ASP A 63 8.81 -3.89 14.38
CA ASP A 63 9.08 -2.93 13.31
C ASP A 63 10.03 -3.50 12.23
N SER A 64 11.06 -4.25 12.63
CA SER A 64 12.03 -4.85 11.71
C SER A 64 11.41 -5.91 10.81
N SER A 65 10.42 -6.66 11.32
CA SER A 65 9.64 -7.64 10.55
C SER A 65 8.64 -6.96 9.59
N LEU A 66 7.92 -5.93 10.06
CA LEU A 66 6.86 -5.30 9.26
C LEU A 66 7.40 -4.33 8.20
N ARG A 67 8.47 -3.60 8.50
CA ARG A 67 9.08 -2.61 7.58
C ARG A 67 9.36 -3.11 6.16
N PRO A 68 9.89 -4.34 5.94
CA PRO A 68 10.10 -4.86 4.58
C PRO A 68 8.82 -5.39 3.92
N LEU A 69 7.86 -5.91 4.69
CA LEU A 69 6.57 -6.34 4.15
C LEU A 69 5.79 -5.17 3.56
N ILE A 70 5.92 -4.00 4.18
CA ILE A 70 5.20 -2.80 3.81
C ILE A 70 5.39 -2.40 2.32
N PRO A 71 6.62 -2.12 1.85
CA PRO A 71 6.86 -1.77 0.45
C PRO A 71 6.59 -2.95 -0.50
N MET A 72 6.79 -4.20 -0.08
CA MET A 72 6.43 -5.36 -0.91
C MET A 72 4.94 -5.35 -1.29
N PHE A 73 4.05 -5.17 -0.31
CA PHE A 73 2.61 -5.07 -0.59
C PHE A 73 2.28 -3.83 -1.43
N GLY A 74 2.87 -2.68 -1.08
CA GLY A 74 2.64 -1.43 -1.82
C GLY A 74 3.08 -1.51 -3.29
N ASP A 75 4.22 -2.14 -3.55
CA ASP A 75 4.73 -2.35 -4.90
C ASP A 75 3.85 -3.32 -5.68
N ARG A 76 3.51 -4.47 -5.09
CA ARG A 76 2.72 -5.51 -5.78
C ARG A 76 1.28 -5.07 -6.06
N ILE A 77 0.59 -4.51 -5.07
CA ILE A 77 -0.86 -4.29 -5.15
C ILE A 77 -1.19 -2.95 -5.82
N PHE A 78 -0.33 -1.94 -5.69
CA PHE A 78 -0.65 -0.59 -6.16
C PHE A 78 0.36 -0.05 -7.17
N ARG A 79 1.60 0.17 -6.73
CA ARG A 79 2.54 1.02 -7.46
C ARG A 79 2.89 0.49 -8.85
N LEU A 80 3.24 -0.80 -8.98
CA LEU A 80 3.68 -1.34 -10.27
C LEU A 80 2.55 -1.30 -11.31
N GLY A 81 1.32 -1.56 -10.89
CA GLY A 81 0.13 -1.46 -11.73
C GLY A 81 -0.12 -0.02 -12.18
N ILE A 82 -0.14 0.92 -11.23
CA ILE A 82 -0.33 2.35 -11.50
C ILE A 82 0.75 2.89 -12.46
N GLU A 83 2.02 2.57 -12.19
CA GLU A 83 3.13 3.02 -13.05
C GLU A 83 2.99 2.46 -14.47
N LYS A 84 2.76 1.15 -14.59
CA LYS A 84 2.62 0.50 -15.89
C LYS A 84 1.43 1.07 -16.67
N ALA A 85 0.29 1.27 -16.01
CA ALA A 85 -0.89 1.85 -16.63
C ALA A 85 -0.64 3.29 -17.11
N ALA A 86 -0.02 4.12 -16.27
CA ALA A 86 0.28 5.51 -16.63
C ALA A 86 1.22 5.59 -17.85
N ARG A 87 2.27 4.76 -17.89
CA ARG A 87 3.18 4.69 -19.05
C ARG A 87 2.48 4.22 -20.32
N LEU A 88 1.73 3.12 -20.24
CA LEU A 88 1.00 2.59 -21.40
C LEU A 88 -0.04 3.57 -21.94
N GLN A 89 -0.71 4.32 -21.06
CA GLN A 89 -1.62 5.39 -21.49
C GLN A 89 -0.86 6.55 -22.13
N ALA A 90 0.25 6.99 -21.55
CA ALA A 90 1.06 8.07 -22.10
C ALA A 90 1.70 7.72 -23.46
N GLU A 91 1.97 6.45 -23.73
CA GLU A 91 2.49 5.97 -25.02
C GLU A 91 1.44 5.99 -26.15
N ARG A 92 0.15 5.97 -25.82
CA ARG A 92 -0.93 5.75 -26.79
C ARG A 92 -1.94 6.89 -26.88
N ASN A 93 -2.10 7.67 -25.82
CA ASN A 93 -3.03 8.78 -25.78
C ASN A 93 -2.35 10.07 -26.23
N GLU A 94 -3.08 10.87 -27.00
CA GLU A 94 -2.67 12.25 -27.34
C GLU A 94 -2.93 13.21 -26.18
N SER A 95 -3.85 12.87 -25.27
CA SER A 95 -4.13 13.63 -24.06
C SER A 95 -3.06 13.43 -22.98
N PRO A 96 -2.72 14.47 -22.19
CA PRO A 96 -1.81 14.34 -21.07
C PRO A 96 -2.27 13.29 -20.05
N VAL A 97 -1.30 12.55 -19.47
CA VAL A 97 -1.53 11.59 -18.40
C VAL A 97 -0.85 12.10 -17.13
N TRP A 98 -1.65 12.42 -16.11
CA TRP A 98 -1.18 12.96 -14.85
C TRP A 98 -1.17 11.88 -13.75
N THR A 99 -0.13 11.91 -12.92
CA THR A 99 -0.05 11.08 -11.71
C THR A 99 0.50 11.93 -10.57
N TYR A 100 0.09 11.64 -9.33
CA TYR A 100 0.72 12.22 -8.14
C TYR A 100 1.17 11.11 -7.20
N TYR A 101 2.18 11.43 -6.41
CA TYR A 101 2.67 10.56 -5.36
C TYR A 101 2.42 11.21 -4.00
N PHE A 102 1.48 10.64 -3.24
CA PHE A 102 1.16 11.11 -1.91
C PHE A 102 2.06 10.45 -0.85
N ASN A 103 2.76 11.27 -0.09
CA ASN A 103 3.66 10.82 0.98
C ASN A 103 3.57 11.66 2.26
N TYR A 104 2.44 12.34 2.46
CA TYR A 104 2.19 13.15 3.66
C TYR A 104 1.50 12.31 4.74
N ARG A 105 2.12 12.24 5.93
CA ARG A 105 1.54 11.58 7.09
C ARG A 105 0.71 12.56 7.91
N ALA A 106 -0.61 12.51 7.77
CA ALA A 106 -1.54 13.31 8.56
C ALA A 106 -1.58 12.89 10.04
N ASN A 107 -2.24 13.68 10.88
CA ASN A 107 -2.45 13.34 12.30
C ASN A 107 -3.27 12.07 12.50
N ARG A 108 -4.19 11.79 11.57
CA ARG A 108 -5.02 10.58 11.56
C ARG A 108 -4.76 9.80 10.29
N SER A 109 -4.78 8.48 10.43
CA SER A 109 -4.63 7.51 9.36
C SER A 109 -5.90 6.75 9.06
N ALA A 110 -6.05 6.33 7.81
CA ALA A 110 -6.86 5.17 7.49
C ALA A 110 -6.36 3.90 8.20
N SER A 111 -5.05 3.79 8.48
CA SER A 111 -4.49 2.62 9.17
C SER A 111 -5.09 2.38 10.55
N GLU A 112 -5.45 3.45 11.26
CA GLU A 112 -6.07 3.34 12.58
C GLU A 112 -7.45 2.70 12.47
N PHE A 113 -8.21 3.03 11.43
CA PHE A 113 -9.50 2.39 11.17
C PHE A 113 -9.32 0.92 10.79
N PHE A 114 -8.43 0.63 9.82
CA PHE A 114 -8.23 -0.72 9.33
C PHE A 114 -7.65 -1.69 10.36
N SER A 115 -6.95 -1.18 11.37
CA SER A 115 -6.26 -2.00 12.35
C SER A 115 -6.87 -1.96 13.76
N GLY A 116 -8.19 -1.73 13.84
CA GLY A 116 -8.92 -1.81 15.10
C GLY A 116 -8.56 -0.71 16.11
N GLY A 117 -8.10 0.45 15.65
CA GLY A 117 -7.78 1.62 16.47
C GLY A 117 -6.31 1.82 16.79
N SER A 118 -5.39 0.98 16.30
CA SER A 118 -3.96 1.15 16.57
C SER A 118 -3.41 2.46 16.00
N ILE A 119 -2.74 3.23 16.86
CA ILE A 119 -2.08 4.49 16.51
C ILE A 119 -0.61 4.31 16.10
N ARG A 120 -0.17 3.06 15.88
CA ARG A 120 1.20 2.77 15.44
C ARG A 120 1.46 3.45 14.10
N ASN A 121 2.56 4.21 14.05
CA ASN A 121 2.94 4.91 12.83
C ASN A 121 3.59 3.95 11.82
N MET A 122 2.80 3.50 10.85
CA MET A 122 3.24 2.62 9.76
C MET A 122 3.64 3.38 8.48
N GLY A 123 3.67 4.72 8.55
CA GLY A 123 3.76 5.59 7.39
C GLY A 123 2.38 5.96 6.83
N VAL A 124 2.34 6.35 5.57
CA VAL A 124 1.10 6.68 4.85
C VAL A 124 0.35 5.39 4.54
N CYS A 125 -0.95 5.36 4.78
CA CYS A 125 -1.82 4.22 4.53
C CYS A 125 -2.61 4.42 3.22
N HIS A 126 -3.11 3.33 2.65
CA HIS A 126 -4.11 3.42 1.58
C HIS A 126 -5.32 4.24 2.05
N CYS A 127 -5.84 5.12 1.18
CA CYS A 127 -6.90 6.09 1.45
C CYS A 127 -6.55 7.27 2.38
N ASP A 128 -5.30 7.44 2.83
CA ASP A 128 -4.94 8.59 3.68
C ASP A 128 -5.17 9.94 2.98
N ASP A 129 -4.89 10.04 1.69
CA ASP A 129 -5.15 11.24 0.87
C ASP A 129 -6.66 11.52 0.74
N LEU A 130 -7.45 10.49 0.43
CA LEU A 130 -8.90 10.60 0.33
C LEU A 130 -9.55 10.98 1.67
N PHE A 131 -9.15 10.34 2.77
CA PHE A 131 -9.66 10.65 4.10
C PHE A 131 -9.23 12.03 4.58
N LEU A 132 -8.01 12.44 4.25
CA LEU A 132 -7.56 13.81 4.51
C LEU A 132 -8.39 14.83 3.72
N TRP A 133 -8.69 14.56 2.45
CA TRP A 133 -9.48 15.47 1.62
C TRP A 133 -10.94 15.57 2.07
N THR A 134 -11.58 14.44 2.41
CA THR A 134 -13.03 14.37 2.64
C THR A 134 -13.49 14.64 4.08
N ARG A 135 -12.58 14.64 5.07
CA ARG A 135 -12.94 14.74 6.50
C ARG A 135 -12.56 16.08 7.10
N THR A 136 -13.26 16.47 8.16
CA THR A 136 -12.90 17.63 8.97
C THR A 136 -11.56 17.42 9.67
N VAL A 137 -10.58 18.30 9.39
CA VAL A 137 -9.26 18.27 10.04
C VAL A 137 -9.06 19.45 10.99
N LYS A 138 -8.42 19.19 12.14
CA LYS A 138 -8.33 20.13 13.27
C LYS A 138 -7.04 20.98 13.31
N SER A 139 -6.05 20.73 12.44
CA SER A 139 -4.67 21.20 12.67
C SER A 139 -3.85 21.41 11.37
N ARG A 140 -2.51 21.20 11.44
CA ARG A 140 -1.49 21.24 10.37
C ARG A 140 -1.90 20.57 9.05
N ASP A 141 -2.81 19.61 9.12
CA ASP A 141 -3.32 18.86 7.99
C ASP A 141 -4.15 19.72 7.02
N LYS A 142 -4.70 20.86 7.47
CA LYS A 142 -5.46 21.80 6.62
C LYS A 142 -4.66 22.27 5.40
N LYS A 143 -3.35 22.50 5.56
CA LYS A 143 -2.50 22.93 4.44
C LYS A 143 -2.43 21.85 3.35
N MET A 144 -2.26 20.59 3.75
CA MET A 144 -2.22 19.49 2.78
C MET A 144 -3.62 19.19 2.21
N GLN A 145 -4.68 19.31 3.00
CA GLN A 145 -6.05 19.23 2.51
C GLN A 145 -6.33 20.29 1.42
N GLN A 146 -5.86 21.53 1.62
CA GLN A 146 -5.96 22.58 0.60
C GLN A 146 -5.18 22.23 -0.67
N ILE A 147 -3.94 21.75 -0.54
CA ILE A 147 -3.14 21.32 -1.70
C ILE A 147 -3.84 20.22 -2.49
N LEU A 148 -4.45 19.22 -1.81
CA LEU A 148 -5.22 18.17 -2.48
C LEU A 148 -6.44 18.75 -3.22
N SER A 149 -7.18 19.67 -2.58
CA SER A 149 -8.29 20.38 -3.23
C SER A 149 -7.83 21.15 -4.46
N ASP A 150 -6.71 21.85 -4.38
CA ASP A 150 -6.16 22.63 -5.50
C ASP A 150 -5.75 21.70 -6.65
N ILE A 151 -5.11 20.55 -6.36
CA ILE A 151 -4.77 19.54 -7.37
C ILE A 151 -6.02 18.99 -8.05
N TYR A 152 -7.03 18.56 -7.28
CA TYR A 152 -8.24 17.97 -7.85
C TYR A 152 -9.08 18.99 -8.62
N LEU A 153 -9.24 20.20 -8.08
CA LEU A 153 -10.02 21.25 -8.73
C LEU A 153 -9.33 21.79 -9.98
N SER A 154 -8.00 21.96 -9.95
CA SER A 154 -7.26 22.37 -11.15
C SER A 154 -7.44 21.36 -12.28
N PHE A 155 -7.31 20.06 -12.00
CA PHE A 155 -7.55 19.02 -13.00
C PHE A 155 -8.99 19.04 -13.54
N VAL A 156 -10.00 19.17 -12.66
CA VAL A 156 -11.41 19.24 -13.08
C VAL A 156 -11.70 20.47 -13.96
N ILE A 157 -11.07 21.61 -13.68
CA ILE A 157 -11.32 22.87 -14.39
C ILE A 157 -10.49 22.97 -15.69
N GLN A 158 -9.26 22.45 -15.69
CA GLN A 158 -8.25 22.77 -16.71
C GLN A 158 -7.80 21.57 -17.56
N GLY A 159 -8.02 20.33 -17.11
CA GLY A 159 -7.46 19.12 -17.73
C GLY A 159 -6.01 18.87 -17.32
#